data_AF-A0A6I3V0Y0-F1
#
_entry.id   AF-A0A6I3V0Y0-F1
#
_cell.length_a   1.000
_cell.length_b   1.000
_cell.length_c   1.000
_cell.angle_alpha   90.00
_cell.angle_beta   90.00
_cell.angle_gamma   90.00
#
_symmetry.space_group_name_H-M   'P 1'
#
loop_
_entity.id
_entity.type
_entity.pdbx_description
1 polymer ?
#
loop_
_entity_poly.entity_id
_entity_poly.type
_entity_poly.pdbx_seq_one_letter_code
_entity_poly.pdbx_strand_id
1 'polypeptide(L)'
;RQCLGKGRFKEVYSADYAQQSYENNRKRSVKKSSLTKELKEKILHYHNQKFSPEMMVMAKGVNVGISTIYYWIHHGKLGLSK
;
A
#
# COMPACT_ATOMS: atom_id res chain seq x y z
N ARG A 1 -23.86 24.72 40.01
CA ARG A 1 -24.52 24.60 38.69
C ARG A 1 -24.00 23.32 38.03
N GLN A 2 -24.74 22.22 38.09
CA GLN A 2 -24.39 21.01 37.33
C GLN A 2 -24.78 21.20 35.88
N CYS A 3 -23.81 21.17 34.97
CA CYS A 3 -24.06 21.26 33.55
C CYS A 3 -24.67 19.95 33.06
N LEU A 4 -25.91 20.02 32.59
CA LEU A 4 -26.63 18.95 31.92
C LEU A 4 -25.91 18.59 30.59
N GLY A 5 -25.59 17.32 30.41
CA GLY A 5 -25.39 16.68 29.11
C GLY A 5 -24.21 17.15 28.25
N LYS A 6 -22.96 16.89 28.65
CA LYS A 6 -21.79 17.01 27.76
C LYS A 6 -21.26 15.63 27.37
N GLY A 7 -22.10 14.83 26.70
CA GLY A 7 -21.82 13.40 26.56
C GLY A 7 -21.34 12.90 25.20
N ARG A 8 -21.71 13.54 24.07
CA ARG A 8 -21.43 12.97 22.73
C ARG A 8 -21.19 14.00 21.63
N PHE A 9 -21.86 15.15 21.68
CA PHE A 9 -21.78 16.15 20.61
C PHE A 9 -20.40 16.81 20.52
N LYS A 10 -19.75 17.05 21.67
CA LYS A 10 -18.44 17.73 21.74
C LYS A 10 -17.29 16.87 21.18
N GLU A 11 -17.42 15.55 21.20
CA GLU A 11 -16.36 14.63 20.77
C GLU A 11 -16.23 14.57 19.24
N VAL A 12 -17.36 14.55 18.52
CA VAL A 12 -17.40 14.58 17.04
C VAL A 12 -16.86 15.90 16.48
N TYR A 13 -17.03 17.01 17.19
CA TYR A 13 -16.49 18.32 16.81
C TYR A 13 -15.20 18.68 17.56
N SER A 14 -14.56 17.71 18.21
CA SER A 14 -13.26 17.93 18.85
C SER A 14 -12.15 18.00 17.81
N ALA A 15 -11.13 18.80 18.09
CA ALA A 15 -9.94 18.88 17.24
C ALA A 15 -9.24 17.52 17.10
N ASP A 16 -9.17 16.76 18.20
CA ASP A 16 -8.53 15.45 18.23
C ASP A 16 -9.26 14.43 17.34
N TYR A 17 -10.60 14.44 17.37
CA TYR A 17 -11.41 13.58 16.51
C TYR A 17 -11.24 13.95 15.03
N ALA A 18 -11.27 15.24 14.69
CA ALA A 18 -11.05 15.70 13.33
C ALA A 18 -9.68 15.27 12.80
N GLN A 19 -8.63 15.39 13.63
CA GLN A 19 -7.27 14.98 13.29
C GLN A 19 -7.16 13.46 13.08
N GLN A 20 -7.71 12.67 14.01
CA GLN A 20 -7.68 11.21 13.91
C GLN A 20 -8.46 10.71 12.68
N SER A 21 -9.61 11.32 12.39
CA SER A 21 -10.40 11.02 11.19
C SER A 21 -9.61 11.30 9.91
N TYR A 22 -8.93 12.45 9.83
CA TYR A 22 -8.08 12.79 8.69
C TYR A 22 -6.94 11.78 8.51
N GLU A 23 -6.19 11.46 9.58
CA GLU A 23 -5.08 10.50 9.51
C GLU A 23 -5.56 9.10 9.10
N ASN A 24 -6.71 8.66 9.61
CA ASN A 24 -7.31 7.38 9.25
C ASN A 24 -7.75 7.35 7.78
N ASN A 25 -8.39 8.42 7.30
CA ASN A 25 -8.83 8.53 5.92
C ASN A 25 -7.62 8.61 4.97
N ARG A 26 -6.62 9.43 5.29
CA ARG A 26 -5.37 9.57 4.52
C ARG A 26 -4.66 8.24 4.32
N LYS A 27 -4.55 7.42 5.37
CA LYS A 27 -3.95 6.08 5.28
C LYS A 27 -4.76 5.11 4.41
N ARG A 28 -6.08 5.29 4.32
CA ARG A 28 -6.99 4.46 3.52
C ARG A 28 -7.15 4.94 2.07
N SER A 29 -6.90 6.22 1.79
CA SER A 29 -7.03 6.82 0.46
C SER A 29 -5.92 6.40 -0.51
N VAL A 30 -4.78 5.93 -0.02
CA VAL A 30 -3.70 5.42 -0.89
C VAL A 30 -4.10 4.05 -1.45
N LYS A 31 -4.12 3.92 -2.78
CA LYS A 31 -4.40 2.65 -3.45
C LYS A 31 -3.37 1.61 -3.00
N LYS A 32 -3.84 0.54 -2.37
CA LYS A 32 -2.98 -0.57 -1.96
C LYS A 32 -2.36 -1.20 -3.21
N SER A 33 -1.04 -1.41 -3.20
CA SER A 33 -0.38 -2.23 -4.22
C SER A 33 -0.83 -3.68 -4.05
N SER A 34 -1.80 -4.09 -4.86
CA SER A 34 -2.30 -5.47 -4.93
C SER A 34 -1.35 -6.31 -5.77
N LEU A 35 -0.55 -7.12 -5.11
CA LEU A 35 0.25 -8.14 -5.76
C LEU A 35 -0.55 -9.44 -5.78
N THR A 36 -1.06 -9.85 -6.95
CA THR A 36 -1.74 -11.14 -7.10
C THR A 36 -0.73 -12.27 -7.05
N LYS A 37 -1.17 -13.49 -6.69
CA LYS A 37 -0.30 -14.68 -6.61
C LYS A 37 0.39 -14.95 -7.96
N GLU A 38 -0.37 -14.93 -9.04
CA GLU A 38 0.14 -15.15 -10.41
C GLU A 38 1.21 -14.11 -10.80
N LEU A 39 0.97 -12.82 -10.49
CA LEU A 39 1.92 -11.75 -10.78
C LEU A 39 3.21 -11.92 -9.95
N LYS A 40 3.08 -12.30 -8.68
CA LYS A 40 4.23 -12.61 -7.82
C LYS A 40 5.06 -13.75 -8.38
N GLU A 41 4.42 -14.84 -8.80
CA GLU A 41 5.09 -16.02 -9.37
C GLU A 41 5.82 -15.68 -10.68
N LYS A 42 5.19 -14.91 -11.57
CA LYS A 42 5.84 -14.40 -12.79
C LYS A 42 7.08 -13.55 -12.47
N ILE A 43 6.95 -12.60 -11.54
CA ILE A 43 8.05 -11.73 -11.14
C ILE A 43 9.20 -12.54 -10.52
N LEU A 44 8.88 -13.51 -9.67
CA LEU A 44 9.88 -14.40 -9.06
C LEU A 44 10.59 -15.27 -10.10
N HIS A 45 9.85 -15.82 -11.06
CA HIS A 45 10.38 -16.64 -12.14
C HIS A 45 11.41 -15.88 -12.99
N TYR A 46 11.10 -14.64 -13.37
CA TYR A 46 12.03 -13.81 -14.14
C TYR A 46 13.23 -13.34 -13.30
N HIS A 47 13.00 -13.01 -12.02
CA HIS A 47 14.09 -12.65 -11.12
C HIS A 47 15.10 -13.80 -10.95
N ASN A 48 14.64 -15.04 -10.84
CA ASN A 48 15.51 -16.22 -10.78
C ASN A 48 16.33 -16.43 -12.06
N GLN A 49 15.79 -16.02 -13.20
CA GLN A 49 16.50 -16.01 -14.49
C GLN A 49 17.39 -14.78 -14.70
N LYS A 50 17.56 -13.92 -13.69
CA LYS A 50 18.38 -12.68 -13.73
C LYS A 50 17.89 -11.62 -14.71
N PHE A 51 16.60 -11.59 -15.02
CA PHE A 51 16.00 -10.53 -15.82
C PHE A 51 15.97 -9.20 -15.05
N SER A 52 16.21 -8.09 -15.75
CA SER A 52 16.02 -6.76 -15.19
C SER A 52 14.53 -6.37 -15.18
N PRO A 53 14.10 -5.44 -14.30
CA PRO A 53 12.73 -4.95 -14.30
C PRO A 53 12.25 -4.38 -15.64
N GLU A 54 13.12 -3.76 -16.44
CA GLU A 54 12.77 -3.29 -17.80
C GLU A 54 12.38 -4.47 -18.70
N MET A 55 13.15 -5.56 -18.65
CA MET A 55 12.89 -6.76 -19.44
C MET A 55 11.62 -7.48 -18.97
N MET A 56 11.33 -7.46 -17.67
CA MET A 56 10.13 -8.07 -17.10
C MET A 56 8.85 -7.38 -17.58
N VAL A 57 8.86 -6.06 -17.72
CA VAL A 57 7.71 -5.29 -18.27
C VAL A 57 7.53 -5.55 -19.76
N MET A 58 8.63 -5.71 -20.50
CA MET A 58 8.58 -6.06 -21.91
C MET A 58 8.10 -7.51 -22.16
N ALA A 59 8.35 -8.41 -21.21
CA ALA A 59 7.83 -9.76 -21.27
C ALA A 59 6.30 -9.75 -21.11
N LYS A 60 5.59 -10.27 -22.13
CA LYS A 60 4.12 -10.41 -22.11
C LYS A 60 3.68 -11.16 -20.85
N GLY A 61 3.13 -10.44 -19.86
CA GLY A 61 2.65 -11.06 -18.62
C GLY A 61 2.76 -10.23 -17.35
N VAL A 62 3.54 -9.14 -17.36
CA VAL A 62 3.70 -8.22 -16.20
C VAL A 62 3.16 -6.85 -16.57
N ASN A 63 1.86 -6.61 -16.35
CA ASN A 63 1.22 -5.31 -16.60
C ASN A 63 1.42 -4.36 -15.42
N VAL A 64 2.67 -4.07 -15.07
CA VAL A 64 3.04 -3.20 -13.94
C VAL A 64 4.18 -2.29 -14.39
N GLY A 65 4.18 -1.03 -13.93
CA GLY A 65 5.27 -0.12 -14.25
C GLY A 65 6.60 -0.58 -13.64
N ILE A 66 7.70 -0.29 -14.34
CA ILE A 66 9.08 -0.63 -13.95
C ILE A 66 9.37 -0.17 -12.50
N SER A 67 8.97 1.05 -12.17
CA SER A 67 9.12 1.65 -10.83
C SER A 67 8.43 0.84 -9.72
N THR A 68 7.30 0.19 -10.03
CA THR A 68 6.54 -0.61 -9.07
C THR A 68 7.26 -1.91 -8.76
N ILE A 69 7.90 -2.52 -9.77
CA ILE A 69 8.71 -3.72 -9.62
C ILE A 69 9.93 -3.42 -8.75
N TYR A 70 10.67 -2.33 -9.04
CA TYR A 70 11.77 -1.88 -8.20
C TYR A 70 11.33 -1.64 -6.75
N TYR A 71 10.20 -0.93 -6.55
CA TYR A 71 9.63 -0.70 -5.23
C TYR A 71 9.38 -2.02 -4.48
N TRP A 72 8.82 -3.04 -5.14
CA TRP A 72 8.56 -4.33 -4.48
C TRP A 72 9.81 -5.14 -4.14
N ILE A 73 10.85 -5.06 -4.95
CA ILE A 73 12.14 -5.72 -4.70
C ILE A 73 12.81 -5.08 -3.47
N HIS A 74 12.89 -3.75 -3.41
CA HIS A 74 13.55 -3.04 -2.30
C HIS A 74 12.78 -3.12 -0.98
N HIS A 75 11.45 -3.10 -1.01
CA HIS A 75 10.63 -3.17 0.20
C HIS A 75 10.33 -4.61 0.66
N GLY A 76 10.99 -5.62 0.09
CA GLY A 76 10.86 -7.02 0.51
C GLY A 76 9.47 -7.62 0.30
N LYS A 77 8.58 -6.96 -0.46
CA LYS A 77 7.20 -7.44 -0.71
C LYS A 77 7.14 -8.78 -1.44
N LEU A 78 8.20 -9.11 -2.16
CA LEU A 78 8.32 -10.36 -2.92
C LEU A 78 8.85 -11.53 -2.08
N GLY A 79 9.35 -11.28 -0.86
CA GLY A 79 10.03 -12.30 -0.06
C GLY A 79 11.41 -12.67 -0.62
N LEU A 80 12.02 -11.76 -1.37
CA LEU A 80 13.36 -11.89 -1.96
C LEU A 80 14.48 -11.40 -1.02
N SER A 81 14.12 -10.68 0.05
CA SER A 81 15.06 -10.30 1.09
C SER A 81 15.30 -11.50 2.01
N LYS A 82 16.57 -11.73 2.35
CA LYS A 82 16.99 -12.71 3.37
C LYS A 82 16.69 -12.19 4.77
#